data_AF-A0A3D9AGG7-F1
#
_entry.id   AF-A0A3D9AGG7-F1
#
_cell.length_a   1.000
_cell.length_b   1.000
_cell.length_c   1.000
_cell.angle_alpha   90.00
_cell.angle_beta   90.00
_cell.angle_gamma   90.00
#
_symmetry.space_group_name_H-M   'P 1'
#
loop_
_entity.id
_entity.type
_entity.pdbx_description
1 polymer ?
#
loop_
_entity_poly.entity_id
_entity_poly.type
_entity_poly.pdbx_seq_one_letter_code
_entity_poly.pdbx_strand_id
1 'polypeptide(L)'
;MKIFLNFLFVCLIISSCQKKKVETKVLHSFDDVNEMFELKNYENQSKNKINDSITQITANKDYFILKGDFDTRNNAKTGIWSLTNKTDSKEIQIDYIILGKNDVFKNQIIFKEHGKIDSANSKFYLVENKTLQGLSYKFFSPEMKSEISKEAKIIYTIYRNKKEIKIDSVVYKNAKRGKYFTDIRYDFKRGDHLAGYFSEIVSAKDPKSKDSLILGNNSIYFIEKFE
;
A
#
# COMPACT_ATOMS: atom_id res chain seq x y z
N MET A 1 -50.87 40.29 21.62
CA MET A 1 -49.67 40.52 20.77
C MET A 1 -48.33 40.04 21.36
N LYS A 2 -48.28 39.47 22.58
CA LYS A 2 -47.03 38.90 23.15
C LYS A 2 -46.86 37.39 22.94
N ILE A 3 -47.95 36.65 22.73
CA ILE A 3 -47.92 35.17 22.57
C ILE A 3 -47.41 34.77 21.17
N PHE A 4 -47.76 35.54 20.13
CA PHE A 4 -47.29 35.28 18.76
C PHE A 4 -45.77 35.50 18.58
N LEU A 5 -45.16 36.39 19.36
CA LEU A 5 -43.73 36.68 19.27
C LEU A 5 -42.86 35.57 19.89
N ASN A 6 -43.37 34.86 20.90
CA ASN A 6 -42.68 33.72 21.52
C ASN A 6 -42.75 32.45 20.66
N PHE A 7 -43.77 32.29 19.81
CA PHE A 7 -43.85 31.13 18.92
C PHE A 7 -42.83 31.24 17.76
N LEU A 8 -42.56 32.45 17.27
CA LEU A 8 -41.60 32.70 16.20
C LEU A 8 -40.15 32.40 16.61
N PHE A 9 -39.80 32.62 17.89
CA PHE A 9 -38.46 32.34 18.41
C PHE A 9 -38.19 30.84 18.61
N VAL A 10 -39.23 30.04 18.92
CA VAL A 10 -39.09 28.59 19.07
C VAL A 10 -38.89 27.90 17.71
N CYS A 11 -39.54 28.39 16.64
CA CYS A 11 -39.36 27.83 15.29
C CYS A 11 -37.96 28.09 14.71
N LEU A 12 -37.27 29.17 15.10
CA LEU A 12 -35.92 29.48 14.60
C LEU A 12 -34.81 28.62 15.24
N ILE A 13 -35.06 28.00 16.40
CA ILE A 13 -34.07 27.17 17.10
C ILE A 13 -33.99 25.74 16.53
N ILE A 14 -35.07 25.25 15.89
CA ILE A 14 -35.12 23.89 15.30
C ILE A 14 -34.46 23.83 13.90
N SER A 15 -34.12 24.98 13.32
CA SER A 15 -33.44 25.09 12.02
C SER A 15 -31.91 25.03 12.12
N SER A 16 -31.36 24.86 13.32
CA SER A 16 -29.91 24.88 13.56
C SER A 16 -29.27 23.52 13.28
N CYS A 17 -28.44 23.48 12.23
CA CYS A 17 -27.48 22.44 11.92
C CYS A 17 -28.04 21.03 11.68
N GLN A 18 -28.71 20.85 10.54
CA GLN A 18 -28.48 19.61 9.81
C GLN A 18 -27.02 19.59 9.37
N LYS A 19 -26.14 18.93 10.15
CA LYS A 19 -24.85 18.47 9.63
C LYS A 19 -25.19 17.68 8.37
N LYS A 20 -24.86 18.22 7.19
CA LYS A 20 -24.90 17.49 5.93
C LYS A 20 -24.25 16.15 6.21
N LYS A 21 -25.04 15.07 6.14
CA LYS A 21 -24.51 13.71 6.18
C LYS A 21 -23.64 13.63 4.94
N VAL A 22 -22.35 13.83 5.14
CA VAL A 22 -21.35 13.68 4.10
C VAL A 22 -21.46 12.23 3.70
N GLU A 23 -21.91 11.96 2.48
CA GLU A 23 -21.68 10.67 1.86
C GLU A 23 -20.17 10.51 1.81
N THR A 24 -19.62 9.81 2.80
CA THR A 24 -18.28 9.25 2.69
C THR A 24 -18.27 8.49 1.39
N LYS A 25 -17.53 8.98 0.39
CA LYS A 25 -17.32 8.29 -0.88
C LYS A 25 -16.78 6.92 -0.51
N VAL A 26 -17.65 5.91 -0.51
CA VAL A 26 -17.27 4.55 -0.16
C VAL A 26 -16.37 4.10 -1.30
N LEU A 27 -15.12 3.76 -0.99
CA LEU A 27 -14.19 3.23 -1.98
C LEU A 27 -14.72 1.84 -2.36
N HIS A 28 -15.26 1.73 -3.57
CA HIS A 28 -15.90 0.52 -4.05
C HIS A 28 -14.93 -0.35 -4.87
N SER A 29 -13.81 0.23 -5.35
CA SER A 29 -12.85 -0.45 -6.21
C SER A 29 -11.40 0.03 -6.02
N PHE A 30 -10.45 -0.75 -6.55
CA PHE A 30 -9.04 -0.39 -6.60
C PHE A 30 -8.75 0.78 -7.57
N ASP A 31 -9.60 0.98 -8.58
CA ASP A 31 -9.48 2.11 -9.50
C ASP A 31 -9.78 3.43 -8.79
N ASP A 32 -10.73 3.43 -7.85
CA ASP A 32 -10.99 4.58 -6.97
C ASP A 32 -9.75 4.93 -6.14
N VAL A 33 -9.04 3.91 -5.63
CA VAL A 33 -7.79 4.11 -4.87
C VAL A 33 -6.72 4.74 -5.76
N ASN A 34 -6.57 4.29 -6.99
CA ASN A 34 -5.57 4.85 -7.92
C ASN A 34 -5.83 6.33 -8.21
N GLU A 35 -7.08 6.70 -8.47
CA GLU A 35 -7.47 8.08 -8.72
C GLU A 35 -7.13 8.99 -7.53
N MET A 36 -7.28 8.50 -6.30
CA MET A 36 -6.96 9.28 -5.10
C MET A 36 -5.47 9.51 -4.90
N PHE A 37 -4.59 8.73 -5.51
CA PHE A 37 -3.14 8.97 -5.46
C PHE A 37 -2.66 9.89 -6.59
N GLU A 38 -3.54 10.37 -7.48
CA GLU A 38 -3.18 11.29 -8.54
C GLU A 38 -3.06 12.74 -8.04
N LEU A 39 -1.83 13.29 -8.03
CA LEU A 39 -1.56 14.65 -7.52
C LEU A 39 -2.36 15.73 -8.24
N LYS A 40 -2.64 15.56 -9.53
CA LYS A 40 -3.46 16.50 -10.33
C LYS A 40 -4.87 16.71 -9.75
N ASN A 41 -5.35 15.77 -8.94
CA ASN A 41 -6.67 15.84 -8.32
C ASN A 41 -6.70 16.73 -7.06
N TYR A 42 -5.55 17.28 -6.65
CA TYR A 42 -5.38 18.09 -5.44
C TYR A 42 -4.98 19.52 -5.82
N GLU A 43 -5.86 20.48 -5.53
CA GLU A 43 -5.63 21.91 -5.78
C GLU A 43 -4.58 22.49 -4.85
N ASN A 44 -4.58 22.07 -3.58
CA ASN A 44 -3.68 22.57 -2.54
C ASN A 44 -2.56 21.58 -2.25
N GLN A 45 -1.33 21.93 -2.62
CA GLN A 45 -0.13 21.13 -2.40
C GLN A 45 0.97 21.97 -1.74
N SER A 46 1.45 21.54 -0.58
CA SER A 46 2.70 22.04 -0.01
C SER A 46 3.85 21.15 -0.46
N LYS A 47 4.99 21.79 -0.76
CA LYS A 47 6.21 21.12 -1.22
C LYS A 47 7.35 21.50 -0.30
N ASN A 48 8.06 20.50 0.22
CA ASN A 48 9.24 20.68 1.04
C ASN A 48 10.42 19.97 0.36
N LYS A 49 11.47 20.72 0.01
CA LYS A 49 12.66 20.15 -0.62
C LYS A 49 13.48 19.40 0.43
N ILE A 50 13.66 18.09 0.24
CA ILE A 50 14.49 17.26 1.13
C ILE A 50 15.94 17.29 0.65
N ASN A 51 16.15 17.15 -0.65
CA ASN A 51 17.44 17.32 -1.32
C ASN A 51 17.22 17.73 -2.78
N ASP A 52 18.29 17.79 -3.59
CA ASP A 52 18.22 18.23 -5.00
C ASP A 52 17.31 17.37 -5.89
N SER A 53 17.12 16.11 -5.51
CA SER A 53 16.32 15.15 -6.28
C SER A 53 14.99 14.77 -5.64
N ILE A 54 14.79 15.06 -4.35
CA ILE A 54 13.61 14.61 -3.59
C ILE A 54 12.88 15.80 -3.02
N THR A 55 11.58 15.89 -3.35
CA THR A 55 10.64 16.83 -2.76
C THR A 55 9.54 16.06 -2.05
N GLN A 56 9.34 16.32 -0.77
CA GLN A 56 8.19 15.81 -0.04
C GLN A 56 6.96 16.66 -0.39
N ILE A 57 5.88 16.01 -0.78
CA ILE A 57 4.62 16.65 -1.13
C ILE A 57 3.58 16.29 -0.07
N THR A 58 2.84 17.29 0.41
CA THR A 58 1.61 17.09 1.17
C THR A 58 0.47 17.80 0.46
N ALA A 59 -0.54 17.05 0.07
CA ALA A 59 -1.66 17.52 -0.72
C ALA A 59 -2.97 17.29 0.04
N ASN A 60 -3.90 18.24 -0.04
CA ASN A 60 -5.18 18.19 0.67
C ASN A 60 -6.33 18.28 -0.33
N LYS A 61 -7.31 17.37 -0.20
CA LYS A 61 -8.57 17.42 -0.95
C LYS A 61 -9.68 16.97 -0.04
N ASP A 62 -10.66 17.83 0.20
CA ASP A 62 -11.78 17.56 1.11
C ASP A 62 -11.26 17.03 2.48
N TYR A 63 -11.64 15.80 2.81
CA TYR A 63 -11.27 15.09 4.01
C TYR A 63 -10.00 14.26 3.88
N PHE A 64 -9.31 14.29 2.74
CA PHE A 64 -8.13 13.47 2.50
C PHE A 64 -6.84 14.28 2.56
N ILE A 65 -5.81 13.67 3.16
CA ILE A 65 -4.41 14.11 3.10
C ILE A 65 -3.64 13.06 2.33
N LEU A 66 -3.02 13.46 1.23
CA LEU A 66 -2.05 12.65 0.50
C LEU A 66 -0.66 13.17 0.81
N LYS A 67 0.26 12.30 1.23
CA LYS A 67 1.63 12.67 1.56
C LYS A 67 2.61 11.64 1.03
N GLY A 68 3.75 12.09 0.53
CA GLY A 68 4.84 11.20 0.13
C GLY A 68 5.96 11.96 -0.59
N ASP A 69 6.98 11.21 -1.01
CA ASP A 69 8.17 11.77 -1.64
C ASP A 69 8.10 11.66 -3.16
N PHE A 70 8.52 12.73 -3.83
CA PHE A 70 8.56 12.84 -5.28
C PHE A 70 10.00 13.01 -5.76
N ASP A 71 10.44 12.12 -6.64
CA ASP A 71 11.73 12.22 -7.31
C ASP A 71 11.60 13.15 -8.52
N THR A 72 12.25 14.31 -8.44
CA THR A 72 12.21 15.35 -9.46
C THR A 72 13.02 15.00 -10.71
N ARG A 73 14.02 14.12 -10.60
CA ARG A 73 14.83 13.67 -11.75
C ARG A 73 14.05 12.67 -12.61
N ASN A 74 13.37 11.75 -11.94
CA ASN A 74 12.55 10.72 -12.58
C ASN A 74 11.12 11.19 -12.86
N ASN A 75 10.73 12.35 -12.32
CA ASN A 75 9.38 12.91 -12.37
C ASN A 75 8.33 11.88 -11.91
N ALA A 76 8.61 11.25 -10.76
CA ALA A 76 7.89 10.07 -10.31
C ALA A 76 7.70 10.04 -8.79
N LYS A 77 6.62 9.41 -8.34
CA LYS A 77 6.44 9.06 -6.92
C LYS A 77 7.48 8.03 -6.50
N THR A 78 8.03 8.16 -5.30
CA THR A 78 8.97 7.19 -4.74
C THR A 78 8.71 6.95 -3.25
N GLY A 79 9.09 5.76 -2.77
CA GLY A 79 8.89 5.36 -1.39
C GLY A 79 7.42 5.28 -1.02
N ILE A 80 7.14 5.37 0.28
CA ILE A 80 5.79 5.21 0.82
C ILE A 80 5.01 6.53 0.69
N TRP A 81 3.91 6.46 -0.02
CA TRP A 81 2.88 7.49 -0.05
C TRP A 81 1.70 7.07 0.82
N SER A 82 1.21 7.96 1.67
CA SER A 82 0.07 7.75 2.55
C SER A 82 -1.10 8.63 2.14
N LEU A 83 -2.28 8.02 2.03
CA LEU A 83 -3.57 8.67 1.89
C LEU A 83 -4.35 8.45 3.19
N THR A 84 -4.56 9.51 3.96
CA THR A 84 -5.26 9.46 5.24
C THR A 84 -6.58 10.21 5.14
N ASN A 85 -7.66 9.60 5.64
CA ASN A 85 -8.91 10.32 5.85
C ASN A 85 -8.85 11.05 7.20
N LYS A 86 -9.20 12.33 7.22
CA LYS A 86 -9.21 13.19 8.42
C LYS A 86 -10.41 12.92 9.33
N THR A 87 -11.47 12.32 8.79
CA THR A 87 -12.75 12.14 9.51
C THR A 87 -12.96 10.74 10.06
N ASP A 88 -12.19 9.77 9.59
CA ASP A 88 -12.17 8.41 10.14
C ASP A 88 -10.73 7.96 10.38
N SER A 89 -10.56 6.71 10.80
CA SER A 89 -9.25 6.13 11.14
C SER A 89 -8.59 5.38 9.99
N LYS A 90 -9.08 5.54 8.76
CA LYS A 90 -8.62 4.80 7.59
C LYS A 90 -7.41 5.46 6.95
N GLU A 91 -6.48 4.61 6.55
CA GLU A 91 -5.27 5.00 5.84
C GLU A 91 -4.96 3.96 4.77
N ILE A 92 -4.55 4.44 3.60
CA ILE A 92 -3.98 3.60 2.53
C ILE A 92 -2.55 4.04 2.34
N GLN A 93 -1.60 3.09 2.32
CA GLN A 93 -0.21 3.35 1.98
C GLN A 93 0.18 2.60 0.72
N ILE A 94 0.89 3.26 -0.19
CA ILE A 94 1.46 2.64 -1.39
C ILE A 94 2.96 2.93 -1.44
N ASP A 95 3.76 1.86 -1.50
CA ASP A 95 5.20 1.94 -1.72
C ASP A 95 5.50 1.93 -3.22
N TYR A 96 6.17 2.97 -3.71
CA TYR A 96 6.52 3.15 -5.12
C TYR A 96 8.01 2.93 -5.36
N ILE A 97 8.34 1.97 -6.22
CA ILE A 97 9.69 1.76 -6.75
C ILE A 97 9.77 2.39 -8.13
N ILE A 98 10.74 3.27 -8.35
CA ILE A 98 11.02 3.85 -9.67
C ILE A 98 11.74 2.81 -10.52
N LEU A 99 11.15 2.44 -11.65
CA LEU A 99 11.76 1.55 -12.65
C LEU A 99 12.38 2.34 -13.81
N GLY A 100 11.93 3.58 -14.01
CA GLY A 100 12.44 4.47 -15.04
C GLY A 100 11.79 5.85 -14.97
N LYS A 101 12.07 6.69 -15.96
CA LYS A 101 11.47 8.04 -16.04
C LYS A 101 9.96 7.92 -16.23
N ASN A 102 9.18 8.51 -15.34
CA ASN A 102 7.73 8.39 -15.25
C ASN A 102 7.19 6.94 -15.08
N ASP A 103 8.06 5.97 -14.76
CA ASP A 103 7.67 4.56 -14.62
C ASP A 103 7.89 4.09 -13.19
N VAL A 104 6.80 3.68 -12.55
CA VAL A 104 6.78 3.28 -11.15
C VAL A 104 6.03 1.97 -10.95
N PHE A 105 6.59 1.12 -10.11
CA PHE A 105 5.94 -0.09 -9.64
C PHE A 105 5.33 0.12 -8.26
N LYS A 106 4.06 -0.24 -8.10
CA LYS A 106 3.36 -0.27 -6.80
C LYS A 106 3.76 -1.53 -6.05
N ASN A 107 4.83 -1.41 -5.29
CA ASN A 107 5.49 -2.52 -4.63
C ASN A 107 4.62 -3.10 -3.52
N GLN A 108 4.17 -2.24 -2.61
CA GLN A 108 3.32 -2.59 -1.48
C GLN A 108 2.08 -1.71 -1.45
N ILE A 109 0.95 -2.27 -1.02
CA ILE A 109 -0.34 -1.61 -0.89
C ILE A 109 -0.93 -2.05 0.44
N ILE A 110 -0.99 -1.13 1.40
CA ILE A 110 -1.33 -1.43 2.79
C ILE A 110 -2.59 -0.65 3.15
N PHE A 111 -3.65 -1.38 3.50
CA PHE A 111 -4.87 -0.82 4.06
C PHE A 111 -4.77 -0.88 5.59
N LYS A 112 -5.10 0.24 6.24
CA LYS A 112 -5.14 0.32 7.70
C LYS A 112 -6.45 0.92 8.18
N GLU A 113 -6.89 0.45 9.34
CA GLU A 113 -7.99 1.02 10.10
C GLU A 113 -7.61 1.04 11.58
N HIS A 114 -7.79 2.18 12.24
CA HIS A 114 -7.32 2.39 13.62
C HIS A 114 -5.83 2.04 13.81
N GLY A 115 -5.00 2.35 12.81
CA GLY A 115 -3.56 2.05 12.81
C GLY A 115 -3.20 0.57 12.66
N LYS A 116 -4.19 -0.33 12.55
CA LYS A 116 -3.97 -1.77 12.35
C LYS A 116 -4.03 -2.10 10.87
N ILE A 117 -3.09 -2.91 10.40
CA ILE A 117 -3.04 -3.37 9.01
C ILE A 117 -4.13 -4.43 8.80
N ASP A 118 -4.97 -4.22 7.78
CA ASP A 118 -5.87 -5.25 7.26
C ASP A 118 -5.07 -6.19 6.34
N SER A 119 -4.50 -7.23 6.94
CA SER A 119 -3.65 -8.18 6.20
C SER A 119 -4.39 -8.96 5.11
N ALA A 120 -5.72 -9.04 5.16
CA ALA A 120 -6.50 -9.82 4.20
C ALA A 120 -6.74 -9.06 2.89
N ASN A 121 -6.68 -7.73 2.92
CA ASN A 121 -6.86 -6.87 1.75
C ASN A 121 -5.57 -6.18 1.30
N SER A 122 -4.46 -6.38 2.03
CA SER A 122 -3.17 -5.72 1.77
C SER A 122 -2.17 -6.63 1.07
N LYS A 123 -1.28 -6.01 0.30
CA LYS A 123 -0.11 -6.61 -0.35
C LYS A 123 1.15 -6.00 0.23
N PHE A 124 1.90 -6.73 1.06
CA PHE A 124 3.10 -6.19 1.71
C PHE A 124 4.00 -7.29 2.27
N TYR A 125 5.18 -6.92 2.76
CA TYR A 125 6.04 -7.83 3.50
C TYR A 125 6.53 -7.22 4.81
N LEU A 126 6.90 -8.09 5.74
CA LEU A 126 7.58 -7.74 6.98
C LEU A 126 8.89 -8.51 7.06
N VAL A 127 9.88 -7.88 7.68
CA VAL A 127 11.16 -8.51 8.03
C VAL A 127 11.27 -8.58 9.54
N GLU A 128 11.57 -9.77 10.04
CA GLU A 128 11.73 -10.05 11.46
C GLU A 128 13.06 -10.79 11.70
N ASN A 129 13.51 -10.77 12.95
CA ASN A 129 14.67 -11.54 13.42
C ASN A 129 15.96 -11.33 12.58
N LYS A 130 16.13 -10.15 12.00
CA LYS A 130 17.28 -9.84 11.16
C LYS A 130 18.54 -9.76 11.99
N THR A 131 19.50 -10.63 11.68
CA THR A 131 20.81 -10.79 12.32
C THR A 131 21.85 -11.14 11.26
N LEU A 132 23.13 -11.22 11.62
CA LEU A 132 24.15 -11.70 10.70
C LEU A 132 24.03 -13.20 10.36
N GLN A 133 23.17 -13.95 11.04
CA GLN A 133 22.91 -15.36 10.78
C GLN A 133 21.69 -15.60 9.87
N GLY A 134 20.88 -14.56 9.63
CA GLY A 134 19.65 -14.72 8.89
C GLY A 134 18.60 -13.64 9.11
N LEU A 135 17.45 -13.84 8.47
CA LEU A 135 16.24 -13.06 8.70
C LEU A 135 15.01 -13.93 8.38
N SER A 136 13.86 -13.47 8.85
CA SER A 136 12.55 -14.06 8.54
C SER A 136 11.72 -13.07 7.74
N TYR A 137 11.22 -13.49 6.59
CA TYR A 137 10.23 -12.76 5.83
C TYR A 137 8.82 -13.28 6.09
N LYS A 138 7.87 -12.33 6.17
CA LYS A 138 6.43 -12.60 6.11
C LYS A 138 5.84 -11.84 4.94
N PHE A 139 5.40 -12.53 3.91
CA PHE A 139 4.68 -11.92 2.78
C PHE A 139 3.17 -12.08 2.97
N PHE A 140 2.46 -11.01 2.64
CA PHE A 140 1.02 -10.91 2.70
C PHE A 140 0.49 -10.54 1.31
N SER A 141 -0.50 -11.28 0.87
CA SER A 141 -1.19 -11.08 -0.39
C SER A 141 -2.70 -11.04 -0.15
N PRO A 142 -3.47 -10.20 -0.88
CA PRO A 142 -4.91 -10.09 -0.70
C PRO A 142 -5.63 -11.43 -0.91
N GLU A 143 -6.61 -11.73 -0.07
CA GLU A 143 -7.43 -12.94 -0.19
C GLU A 143 -8.48 -12.79 -1.30
N MET A 144 -8.59 -13.79 -2.18
CA MET A 144 -9.61 -13.82 -3.23
C MET A 144 -10.70 -14.83 -2.91
N LYS A 145 -11.96 -14.37 -2.77
CA LYS A 145 -13.11 -15.25 -2.45
C LYS A 145 -13.37 -16.33 -3.50
N SER A 146 -13.07 -16.06 -4.77
CA SER A 146 -13.28 -16.97 -5.91
C SER A 146 -12.01 -17.73 -6.33
N GLU A 147 -11.00 -17.79 -5.45
CA GLU A 147 -9.76 -18.52 -5.66
C GLU A 147 -10.02 -20.01 -5.96
N ILE A 148 -9.37 -20.52 -7.01
CA ILE A 148 -9.35 -21.94 -7.39
C ILE A 148 -7.99 -22.55 -7.01
N SER A 149 -6.92 -21.87 -7.38
CA SER A 149 -5.56 -22.31 -7.11
C SER A 149 -4.62 -21.13 -6.99
N LYS A 150 -3.51 -21.38 -6.31
CA LYS A 150 -2.46 -20.42 -6.06
C LYS A 150 -1.10 -21.10 -5.97
N GLU A 151 -0.10 -20.43 -6.51
CA GLU A 151 1.30 -20.77 -6.33
C GLU A 151 2.06 -19.50 -6.00
N ALA A 152 2.98 -19.56 -5.05
CA ALA A 152 3.87 -18.45 -4.78
C ALA A 152 5.32 -18.89 -4.82
N LYS A 153 6.19 -17.97 -5.23
CA LYS A 153 7.63 -18.18 -5.28
C LYS A 153 8.35 -16.96 -4.74
N ILE A 154 9.42 -17.22 -4.01
CA ILE A 154 10.42 -16.22 -3.63
C ILE A 154 11.71 -16.59 -4.34
N ILE A 155 12.33 -15.62 -4.98
CA ILE A 155 13.70 -15.72 -5.48
C ILE A 155 14.51 -14.61 -4.83
N TYR A 156 15.68 -14.95 -4.31
CA TYR A 156 16.56 -13.97 -3.70
C TYR A 156 18.02 -14.23 -4.04
N THR A 157 18.78 -13.16 -4.03
CA THR A 157 20.21 -13.13 -4.31
C THR A 157 20.92 -12.42 -3.16
N ILE A 158 22.01 -13.02 -2.69
CA ILE A 158 22.91 -12.45 -1.70
C ILE A 158 24.10 -11.85 -2.44
N TYR A 159 24.40 -10.59 -2.13
CA TYR A 159 25.51 -9.83 -2.66
C TYR A 159 26.50 -9.45 -1.58
N ARG A 160 27.79 -9.52 -1.92
CA ARG A 160 28.90 -9.01 -1.11
C ARG A 160 29.80 -8.16 -1.99
N ASN A 161 30.06 -6.92 -1.59
CA ASN A 161 30.88 -5.99 -2.38
C ASN A 161 30.42 -5.89 -3.86
N LYS A 162 29.10 -5.80 -4.06
CA LYS A 162 28.44 -5.77 -5.39
C LYS A 162 28.62 -7.02 -6.26
N LYS A 163 29.16 -8.12 -5.71
CA LYS A 163 29.23 -9.41 -6.40
C LYS A 163 28.15 -10.33 -5.87
N GLU A 164 27.49 -11.04 -6.77
CA GLU A 164 26.59 -12.12 -6.43
C GLU A 164 27.37 -13.26 -5.76
N ILE A 165 26.86 -13.76 -4.64
CA ILE A 165 27.48 -14.85 -3.87
C ILE A 165 26.59 -16.09 -3.86
N LYS A 166 25.26 -15.90 -3.81
CA LYS A 166 24.29 -16.98 -3.79
C LYS A 166 22.97 -16.52 -4.39
N ILE A 167 22.36 -17.36 -5.23
CA ILE A 167 20.94 -17.29 -5.60
C ILE A 167 20.23 -18.48 -4.96
N ASP A 168 19.02 -18.26 -4.45
CA ASP A 168 18.17 -19.32 -3.94
C ASP A 168 16.69 -19.01 -4.20
N SER A 169 15.82 -20.00 -4.00
CA SER A 169 14.38 -19.82 -4.15
C SER A 169 13.56 -20.73 -3.25
N VAL A 170 12.36 -20.28 -2.90
CA VAL A 170 11.38 -21.06 -2.14
C VAL A 170 10.05 -21.03 -2.88
N VAL A 171 9.42 -22.19 -3.03
CA VAL A 171 8.12 -22.34 -3.72
C VAL A 171 7.07 -22.81 -2.72
N TYR A 172 5.91 -22.16 -2.75
CA TYR A 172 4.75 -22.46 -1.93
C TYR A 172 3.61 -22.90 -2.84
N LYS A 173 3.16 -24.14 -2.66
CA LYS A 173 1.98 -24.67 -3.34
C LYS A 173 0.79 -24.64 -2.39
N ASN A 174 -0.37 -24.18 -2.86
CA ASN A 174 -1.64 -24.27 -2.13
C ASN A 174 -1.65 -23.57 -0.74
N ALA A 175 -0.95 -22.44 -0.59
CA ALA A 175 -0.85 -21.71 0.69
C ALA A 175 -2.17 -21.03 1.10
N LYS A 176 -2.91 -21.56 2.07
CA LYS A 176 -4.20 -20.96 2.46
C LYS A 176 -4.00 -19.58 3.12
N ARG A 177 -4.91 -18.62 2.81
CA ARG A 177 -5.02 -17.28 3.46
C ARG A 177 -3.92 -16.25 3.16
N GLY A 178 -3.30 -16.29 1.98
CA GLY A 178 -2.47 -15.19 1.46
C GLY A 178 -1.24 -14.83 2.32
N LYS A 179 -0.78 -15.74 3.19
CA LYS A 179 0.33 -15.51 4.13
C LYS A 179 1.45 -16.51 3.86
N TYR A 180 2.66 -16.00 3.69
CA TYR A 180 3.83 -16.80 3.31
C TYR A 180 5.00 -16.46 4.22
N PHE A 181 5.63 -17.49 4.78
CA PHE A 181 6.69 -17.34 5.77
C PHE A 181 7.97 -18.01 5.25
N THR A 182 9.08 -17.28 5.30
CA THR A 182 10.37 -17.73 4.79
C THR A 182 11.47 -17.35 5.75
N ASP A 183 12.22 -18.33 6.23
CA ASP A 183 13.47 -18.09 6.95
C ASP A 183 14.63 -18.21 5.98
N ILE A 184 15.45 -17.16 5.89
CA ILE A 184 16.69 -17.17 5.13
C ILE A 184 17.84 -17.24 6.12
N ARG A 185 18.53 -18.37 6.14
CA ARG A 185 19.72 -18.60 6.98
C ARG A 185 20.98 -18.51 6.13
N TYR A 186 21.89 -17.62 6.53
CA TYR A 186 23.16 -17.41 5.87
C TYR A 186 24.10 -16.65 6.81
N ASP A 187 25.40 -16.94 6.75
CA ASP A 187 26.43 -16.16 7.47
C ASP A 187 26.73 -14.86 6.71
N PHE A 188 25.86 -13.88 6.91
CA PHE A 188 26.02 -12.54 6.41
C PHE A 188 27.20 -11.85 7.09
N LYS A 189 27.87 -11.00 6.32
CA LYS A 189 28.87 -10.04 6.82
C LYS A 189 28.29 -8.64 6.75
N ARG A 190 28.80 -7.74 7.59
CA ARG A 190 28.49 -6.31 7.48
C ARG A 190 28.81 -5.81 6.07
N GLY A 191 27.86 -5.08 5.49
CA GLY A 191 27.91 -4.62 4.10
C GLY A 191 27.35 -5.61 3.07
N ASP A 192 26.94 -6.81 3.47
CA ASP A 192 26.20 -7.70 2.58
C ASP A 192 24.80 -7.15 2.30
N HIS A 193 24.27 -7.50 1.14
CA HIS A 193 22.91 -7.18 0.73
C HIS A 193 22.17 -8.44 0.32
N LEU A 194 20.88 -8.50 0.63
CA LEU A 194 19.97 -9.50 0.11
C LEU A 194 18.90 -8.76 -0.69
N ALA A 195 18.68 -9.16 -1.94
CA ALA A 195 17.63 -8.57 -2.78
C ALA A 195 16.87 -9.69 -3.49
N GLY A 196 15.58 -9.46 -3.76
CA GLY A 196 14.77 -10.47 -4.39
C GLY A 196 13.35 -10.02 -4.66
N TYR A 197 12.53 -10.99 -5.07
CA TYR A 197 11.11 -10.76 -5.25
C TYR A 197 10.29 -11.98 -4.82
N PHE A 198 9.12 -11.68 -4.30
CA PHE A 198 8.01 -12.59 -4.10
C PHE A 198 7.05 -12.44 -5.28
N SER A 199 6.48 -13.53 -5.77
CA SER A 199 5.42 -13.53 -6.78
C SER A 199 4.40 -14.60 -6.44
N GLU A 200 3.13 -14.22 -6.38
CA GLU A 200 1.99 -15.13 -6.19
C GLU A 200 1.09 -15.08 -7.42
N ILE A 201 0.87 -16.25 -8.02
CA ILE A 201 -0.01 -16.43 -9.17
C ILE A 201 -1.37 -16.95 -8.69
N VAL A 202 -2.35 -16.06 -8.84
CA VAL A 202 -3.80 -16.11 -8.63
C VAL A 202 -4.66 -16.78 -9.69
N SER A 203 -5.12 -18.04 -9.62
CA SER A 203 -6.22 -18.48 -10.51
C SER A 203 -7.56 -18.41 -9.79
N ALA A 204 -8.51 -17.65 -10.33
CA ALA A 204 -9.84 -17.49 -9.72
C ALA A 204 -10.96 -17.52 -10.77
N LYS A 205 -12.18 -17.83 -10.34
CA LYS A 205 -13.37 -17.72 -11.21
C LYS A 205 -13.68 -16.25 -11.47
N ASP A 206 -13.98 -15.92 -12.72
CA ASP A 206 -14.49 -14.60 -13.06
C ASP A 206 -15.90 -14.41 -12.45
N PRO A 207 -16.12 -13.39 -11.59
CA PRO A 207 -17.45 -13.13 -11.05
C PRO A 207 -18.47 -12.72 -12.12
N LYS A 208 -18.04 -12.26 -13.30
CA LYS A 208 -18.90 -11.81 -14.40
C LYS A 208 -19.18 -12.89 -15.45
N SER A 209 -18.40 -13.98 -15.47
CA SER A 209 -18.53 -15.05 -16.46
C SER A 209 -18.29 -16.42 -15.82
N LYS A 210 -19.33 -17.26 -15.80
CA LYS A 210 -19.31 -18.57 -15.12
C LYS A 210 -18.26 -19.55 -15.67
N ASP A 211 -17.89 -19.38 -16.94
CA ASP A 211 -16.99 -20.29 -17.67
C ASP A 211 -15.59 -19.67 -17.91
N SER A 212 -15.29 -18.54 -17.28
CA SER A 212 -14.01 -17.83 -17.46
C SER A 212 -13.20 -17.81 -16.17
N LEU A 213 -11.88 -17.83 -16.35
CA LEU A 213 -10.90 -17.70 -15.27
C LEU A 213 -10.19 -16.36 -15.38
N ILE A 214 -9.92 -15.76 -14.22
CA ILE A 214 -9.00 -14.63 -14.10
C ILE A 214 -7.67 -15.12 -13.54
N LEU A 215 -6.58 -14.59 -14.11
CA LEU A 215 -5.24 -14.80 -13.62
C LEU A 215 -4.72 -13.50 -13.00
N GLY A 216 -4.41 -13.55 -11.71
CA GLY A 216 -3.75 -12.46 -10.98
C GLY A 216 -2.29 -12.76 -10.74
N ASN A 217 -1.46 -11.72 -10.66
CA ASN A 217 -0.08 -11.83 -10.18
C ASN A 217 0.20 -10.73 -9.14
N ASN A 218 0.53 -11.15 -7.93
CA ASN A 218 0.96 -10.28 -6.85
C ASN A 218 2.48 -10.37 -6.68
N SER A 219 3.22 -9.36 -7.16
CA SER A 219 4.68 -9.32 -7.02
C SER A 219 5.17 -8.26 -6.04
N ILE A 220 6.08 -8.61 -5.15
CA ILE A 220 6.70 -7.72 -4.16
C ILE A 220 8.21 -7.82 -4.29
N TYR A 221 8.88 -6.71 -4.55
CA TYR A 221 10.34 -6.59 -4.51
C TYR A 221 10.79 -6.21 -3.10
N PHE A 222 11.90 -6.79 -2.66
CA PHE A 222 12.49 -6.52 -1.35
C PHE A 222 14.00 -6.41 -1.45
N ILE A 223 14.58 -5.60 -0.55
CA ILE A 223 16.02 -5.44 -0.40
C ILE A 223 16.36 -5.20 1.07
N GLU A 224 17.37 -5.90 1.57
CA GLU A 224 17.86 -5.79 2.92
C GLU A 224 19.38 -5.61 2.92
N LYS A 225 19.85 -4.63 3.70
CA LYS A 225 21.28 -4.42 3.95
C LYS A 225 21.64 -4.89 5.35
N PHE A 226 22.72 -5.62 5.49
CA PHE A 226 23.24 -6.07 6.79
C PHE A 226 24.33 -5.10 7.26
N GLU A 227 24.12 -4.46 8.42
CA GLU A 227 25.00 -3.43 8.98
C GLU A 227 25.70 -3.89 10.27
#